data_AF-A0A1A7Q3F0-F1
#
_entry.id   AF-A0A1A7Q3F0-F1
#
_cell.length_a   1.000
_cell.length_b   1.000
_cell.length_c   1.000
_cell.angle_alpha   90.00
_cell.angle_beta   90.00
_cell.angle_gamma   90.00
#
_symmetry.space_group_name_H-M   'P 1'
#
loop_
_entity.id
_entity.type
_entity.pdbx_description
1 polymer ?
#
loop_
_entity_poly.entity_id
_entity_poly.type
_entity_poly.pdbx_seq_one_letter_code
_entity_poly.pdbx_strand_id
1 'polypeptide(L)' 'VRSAYASFKRYENYLFTYEKYPELNIEKTINRIEGLFKQLKDKLRPHSGLTRRHKILFIQDFLNKKSW' A
#
# COMPACT_ATOMS: atom_id res chain seq x y z
N VAL A 1 -21.91 -9.48 -2.98
CA VAL A 1 -21.17 -10.75 -3.16
C VAL A 1 -20.67 -10.96 -4.59
N ARG A 2 -21.50 -10.74 -5.63
CA ARG A 2 -21.11 -10.90 -7.05
C ARG A 2 -19.84 -10.11 -7.45
N SER A 3 -19.69 -8.87 -6.98
CA SER A 3 -18.52 -8.03 -7.27
C SER A 3 -17.22 -8.57 -6.67
N ALA A 4 -17.25 -9.02 -5.42
CA ALA A 4 -16.08 -9.62 -4.77
C ALA A 4 -15.62 -10.90 -5.50
N TYR A 5 -16.57 -11.79 -5.82
CA TYR A 5 -16.28 -13.02 -6.58
C TYR A 5 -15.71 -12.71 -7.98
N ALA A 6 -16.29 -11.73 -8.69
CA ALA A 6 -15.76 -11.30 -9.99
C ALA A 6 -14.34 -10.75 -9.88
N SER A 7 -14.02 -9.99 -8.82
CA SER A 7 -12.66 -9.52 -8.56
C SER A 7 -11.70 -10.68 -8.29
N PHE A 8 -12.07 -11.65 -7.46
CA PHE A 8 -11.25 -12.84 -7.22
C PHE A 8 -10.92 -13.56 -8.52
N LYS A 9 -11.94 -13.88 -9.33
CA LYS A 9 -11.75 -14.54 -10.62
C LYS A 9 -10.87 -13.73 -11.59
N ARG A 10 -11.00 -12.40 -11.59
CA ARG A 10 -10.20 -11.53 -12.45
C ARG A 10 -8.73 -11.46 -12.02
N TYR A 11 -8.45 -11.52 -10.73
CA TYR A 11 -7.12 -11.33 -10.16
C TYR A 11 -6.46 -12.61 -9.64
N GLU A 12 -7.08 -13.77 -9.87
CA GLU A 12 -6.61 -15.08 -9.42
C GLU A 12 -5.13 -15.34 -9.74
N ASN A 13 -4.71 -15.06 -10.97
CA ASN A 13 -3.33 -15.22 -11.42
C ASN A 13 -2.31 -14.37 -10.63
N TYR A 14 -2.74 -13.29 -9.98
CA TYR A 14 -1.89 -12.38 -9.22
C TYR A 14 -1.90 -12.69 -7.71
N LEU A 15 -3.01 -13.24 -7.18
CA LEU A 15 -3.16 -13.48 -5.74
C LEU A 15 -2.06 -14.39 -5.17
N PHE A 16 -1.64 -15.39 -5.95
CA PHE A 16 -0.65 -16.39 -5.53
C PHE A 16 0.75 -16.12 -6.09
N THR A 17 1.05 -14.87 -6.48
CA THR A 17 2.37 -14.50 -7.02
C THR A 17 3.50 -14.84 -6.03
N TYR A 18 3.25 -14.65 -4.73
CA TYR A 18 4.23 -14.96 -3.68
C TYR A 18 4.53 -16.46 -3.56
N GLU A 19 3.63 -17.34 -3.99
CA GLU A 19 3.85 -18.80 -4.01
C GLU A 19 4.52 -19.24 -5.30
N LYS A 20 4.14 -18.61 -6.42
CA LYS A 20 4.67 -18.92 -7.74
C LYS A 20 6.13 -18.49 -7.93
N TYR A 21 6.54 -17.42 -7.25
CA TYR A 21 7.86 -16.81 -7.38
C TYR A 21 8.51 -16.59 -6.00
N PRO A 22 8.89 -17.66 -5.28
CA PRO A 22 9.48 -17.54 -3.94
C PRO A 22 10.81 -16.78 -3.93
N GLU A 23 11.54 -16.76 -5.05
CA GLU A 23 12.79 -16.01 -5.22
C GLU A 23 12.63 -14.49 -5.10
N LEU A 24 11.41 -13.97 -5.30
CA LEU A 24 11.10 -12.55 -5.11
C LEU A 24 10.95 -12.18 -3.63
N ASN A 25 10.95 -13.14 -2.70
CA ASN A 25 10.81 -12.93 -1.26
C ASN A 25 9.61 -12.04 -0.89
N ILE A 26 8.50 -12.18 -1.62
CA ILE A 26 7.26 -11.46 -1.32
C ILE A 26 6.68 -12.01 -0.02
N GLU A 27 6.47 -11.13 0.95
CA GLU A 27 5.86 -11.49 2.22
C GLU A 27 4.45 -12.06 2.01
N LYS A 28 4.10 -13.14 2.71
CA LYS A 28 2.76 -13.76 2.67
C LYS A 28 1.68 -12.92 3.37
N THR A 29 2.09 -11.84 4.03
CA THR A 29 1.20 -10.98 4.82
C THR A 29 1.28 -9.54 4.32
N ILE A 30 0.18 -8.80 4.46
CA ILE A 30 0.11 -7.38 4.08
C ILE A 30 0.48 -6.43 5.22
N ASN A 31 0.90 -6.97 6.38
CA ASN A 31 1.15 -6.22 7.62
C ASN A 31 2.09 -5.02 7.42
N ARG A 32 3.15 -5.20 6.63
CA ARG A 32 4.11 -4.13 6.32
C ARG A 32 3.47 -2.98 5.55
N ILE A 33 2.64 -3.30 4.56
CA ILE A 33 1.92 -2.33 3.75
C ILE A 33 0.86 -1.62 4.59
N GLU A 34 0.08 -2.36 5.37
CA GLU A 34 -0.94 -1.79 6.26
C GLU A 34 -0.32 -0.87 7.33
N GLY A 35 0.79 -1.29 7.93
CA GLY A 35 1.55 -0.49 8.89
C GLY A 35 2.09 0.80 8.28
N LEU A 36 2.66 0.74 7.07
CA LEU A 36 3.13 1.92 6.34
C LEU A 36 1.98 2.89 6.06
N PHE A 37 0.85 2.40 5.55
CA PHE A 37 -0.31 3.25 5.25
C PHE A 37 -0.97 3.82 6.50
N LYS A 38 -0.96 3.09 7.62
CA LYS A 38 -1.40 3.61 8.91
C LYS A 38 -0.55 4.80 9.33
N GLN A 39 0.77 4.65 9.32
CA GLN A 39 1.70 5.73 9.66
C GLN A 39 1.54 6.95 8.75
N LEU A 40 1.38 6.73 7.44
CA LEU A 40 1.15 7.80 6.47
C LEU A 40 -0.15 8.58 6.80
N LYS A 41 -1.25 7.85 7.02
CA LYS A 41 -2.55 8.45 7.36
C LYS A 41 -2.50 9.22 8.68
N ASP A 42 -1.85 8.66 9.69
CA ASP A 42 -1.71 9.29 11.01
C ASP A 42 -0.94 10.61 10.92
N LYS A 43 0.14 10.66 10.11
CA LYS A 43 0.89 11.91 9.91
C LYS A 43 0.20 12.91 8.98
N LEU A 44 -0.64 12.45 8.05
CA LEU A 44 -1.39 13.33 7.15
C LEU A 44 -2.65 13.94 7.81
N ARG A 45 -3.25 13.22 8.77
CA ARG A 45 -4.51 13.60 9.44
C ARG A 45 -4.50 15.01 10.05
N PRO A 46 -3.45 15.46 10.76
CA PRO A 46 -3.36 16.84 11.27
C PRO A 46 -3.33 17.91 10.16
N HIS A 47 -3.00 17.52 8.93
CA HIS A 47 -2.83 18.40 7.78
C HIS A 47 -3.94 18.18 6.72
N SER A 48 -5.18 17.93 7.16
CA SER A 48 -6.32 17.63 6.29
C SER A 48 -6.62 18.75 5.28
N GLY A 49 -6.33 20.01 5.65
CA GLY A 49 -6.50 21.22 4.83
C GLY A 49 -5.47 21.44 3.72
N LEU A 50 -4.48 20.55 3.56
CA LEU A 50 -3.53 20.65 2.47
C LEU A 50 -4.22 20.52 1.10
N THR A 51 -3.77 21.35 0.15
CA THR A 51 -4.13 21.19 -1.25
C THR A 51 -3.66 19.84 -1.77
N ARG A 52 -4.29 19.33 -2.84
CA ARG A 52 -3.87 18.06 -3.48
C ARG A 52 -2.38 18.04 -3.81
N ARG A 53 -1.84 19.17 -4.29
CA ARG A 53 -0.40 19.31 -4.61
C ARG A 53 0.48 19.07 -3.37
N HIS A 54 0.15 19.71 -2.24
CA HIS A 54 0.93 19.55 -1.02
C HIS A 54 0.75 18.16 -0.39
N LYS A 55 -0.41 17.53 -0.52
CA LYS A 55 -0.60 16.12 -0.12
C LYS A 55 0.31 15.17 -0.90
N ILE A 56 0.47 15.39 -2.22
CA ILE A 56 1.37 14.60 -3.06
C ILE A 56 2.83 14.80 -2.62
N LEU A 57 3.28 16.05 -2.41
CA LEU A 57 4.63 16.33 -1.93
C LEU A 57 4.90 15.70 -0.56
N PHE A 58 3.93 15.76 0.35
CA PHE A 58 4.02 15.11 1.66
C PHE A 58 4.18 13.59 1.53
N ILE A 59 3.38 12.94 0.66
CA ILE A 59 3.47 11.49 0.44
C ILE A 59 4.83 11.13 -0.17
N GLN A 60 5.32 11.93 -1.13
CA GLN A 60 6.63 11.72 -1.74
C GLN A 60 7.74 11.84 -0.70
N ASP A 61 7.74 12.89 0.13
CA ASP A 61 8.71 13.07 1.22
C ASP A 61 8.63 11.94 2.25
N PHE A 62 7.42 11.56 2.67
CA PHE A 62 7.19 10.45 3.59
C PHE A 62 7.78 9.14 3.07
N LEU A 63 7.59 8.82 1.78
CA LEU A 63 8.11 7.60 1.15
C LEU A 63 9.60 7.70 0.82
N ASN A 64 10.14 8.91 0.62
CA ASN A 64 11.55 9.16 0.31
C ASN A 64 12.43 9.33 1.55
N LYS A 65 11.89 9.26 2.77
CA LYS A 65 12.69 9.34 4.00
C LYS A 65 13.77 8.25 4.00
N LYS A 66 14.99 8.64 3.62
CA LYS A 66 16.19 7.86 3.91
C LYS A 66 16.30 7.71 5.42
N SER A 67 16.38 6.48 5.88
CA SER A 67 16.83 6.16 7.23
C SER A 67 18.24 6.72 7.41
N TRP A 68 18.36 7.82 8.14
CA TRP A 68 19.62 8.24 8.75
C TRP A 68 19.79 7.47 10.06
#